data_AF-A0A1I9K7A4-F1
#
_entry.id   AF-A0A1I9K7A4-F1
#
_cell.length_a   1.000
_cell.length_b   1.000
_cell.length_c   1.000
_cell.angle_alpha   90.00
_cell.angle_beta   90.00
_cell.angle_gamma   90.00
#
_symmetry.space_group_name_H-M   'P 1'
#
loop_
_entity.id
_entity.type
_entity.pdbx_description
1 polymer ?
#
loop_
_entity_poly.entity_id
_entity_poly.type
_entity_poly.pdbx_seq_one_letter_code
_entity_poly.pdbx_strand_id
1 'polypeptide(L)'
;LGVSNNASAQGDIGIDNLRNFYTKKDFVDLKDVKDNDTPIANQLQFSNESYDLISESKDFNKFSNFKGKKLDVFGISYNGQCNTKYIYGGVTATNEYL
;
A
#
# COMPACT_ATOMS: atom_id res chain seq x y z
N LEU A 1 35.88 -27.07 22.81
CA LEU A 1 35.32 -26.19 21.77
C LEU A 1 34.02 -25.62 22.31
N GLY A 2 34.07 -24.46 22.95
CA GLY A 2 32.87 -23.81 23.51
C GLY A 2 32.14 -23.07 22.40
N VAL A 3 30.90 -23.46 22.12
CA VAL A 3 30.02 -22.73 21.21
C VAL A 3 29.43 -21.58 22.00
N SER A 4 29.86 -20.35 21.71
CA SER A 4 29.22 -19.15 22.23
C SER A 4 27.85 -18.98 21.54
N ASN A 5 26.78 -19.30 22.28
CA ASN A 5 25.43 -18.92 21.90
C ASN A 5 25.25 -17.41 22.08
N ASN A 6 25.78 -16.61 21.14
CA ASN A 6 25.36 -15.23 20.96
C ASN A 6 23.99 -15.23 20.26
N ALA A 7 22.95 -15.66 20.96
CA ALA A 7 21.59 -15.31 20.61
C ALA A 7 21.46 -13.80 20.88
N SER A 8 21.79 -12.99 19.88
CA SER A 8 21.51 -11.55 19.90
C SER A 8 20.04 -11.37 20.25
N ALA A 9 19.74 -10.67 21.34
CA ALA A 9 18.38 -10.28 21.66
C ALA A 9 17.85 -9.44 20.49
N GLN A 10 16.99 -10.01 19.66
CA GLN A 10 16.33 -9.27 18.59
C GLN A 10 15.35 -8.31 19.24
N GLY A 11 15.67 -7.01 19.20
CA GLY A 11 14.77 -5.96 19.64
C GLY A 11 13.47 -5.97 18.83
N ASP A 12 12.39 -5.47 19.43
CA ASP A 12 11.10 -5.36 18.75
C ASP A 12 11.17 -4.35 17.59
N ILE A 13 11.30 -4.88 16.38
CA ILE A 13 11.31 -4.10 15.14
C ILE A 13 10.02 -3.29 14.93
N GLY A 14 8.93 -3.68 15.59
CA GLY A 14 7.63 -3.02 15.51
C GLY A 14 7.65 -1.58 16.01
N ILE A 15 8.47 -1.26 17.02
CA ILE A 15 8.54 0.09 17.60
C ILE A 15 9.02 1.10 16.56
N ASP A 16 10.17 0.82 15.94
CA ASP A 16 10.76 1.71 14.95
C ASP A 16 9.98 1.68 13.64
N ASN A 17 9.48 0.52 13.21
CA ASN A 17 8.63 0.43 12.03
C ASN A 17 7.35 1.25 12.20
N LEU A 18 6.63 1.08 13.32
CA LEU A 18 5.40 1.84 13.58
C LEU A 18 5.68 3.35 13.56
N ARG A 19 6.71 3.81 14.28
CA ARG A 19 7.10 5.22 14.28
C ARG A 19 7.42 5.70 12.86
N ASN A 20 8.26 4.96 12.14
CA ASN A 20 8.74 5.39 10.83
C ASN A 20 7.60 5.41 9.79
N PHE A 21 6.78 4.37 9.70
CA PHE A 21 5.68 4.28 8.74
C PHE A 21 4.57 5.32 9.00
N TYR A 22 4.27 5.64 10.26
CA TYR A 22 3.16 6.54 10.60
C TYR A 22 3.56 8.02 10.71
N THR A 23 4.83 8.34 10.95
CA THR A 23 5.23 9.73 11.26
C THR A 23 6.41 10.27 10.47
N LYS A 24 7.17 9.40 9.79
CA LYS A 24 8.39 9.83 9.08
C LYS A 24 8.39 9.53 7.59
N LYS A 25 7.66 8.48 7.17
CA LYS A 25 7.49 8.14 5.76
C LYS A 25 6.30 8.92 5.23
N ASP A 26 6.46 9.50 4.04
CA ASP A 26 5.37 10.18 3.35
C ASP A 26 4.21 9.23 3.06
N PHE A 27 3.00 9.75 3.28
CA PHE A 27 1.77 9.09 2.87
C PHE A 27 1.68 9.08 1.34
N VAL A 28 1.02 8.06 0.82
CA VAL A 28 0.43 8.13 -0.51
C VAL A 28 -0.71 9.13 -0.46
N ASP A 29 -0.72 10.07 -1.40
CA ASP A 29 -1.83 10.97 -1.66
C ASP A 29 -1.93 11.18 -3.17
N LEU A 30 -2.80 10.41 -3.82
CA LEU A 30 -3.05 10.45 -5.25
C LEU A 30 -4.47 10.94 -5.48
N LYS A 31 -4.63 11.85 -6.44
CA LYS A 31 -5.91 12.46 -6.82
C LYS A 31 -6.23 12.18 -8.27
N ASP A 32 -7.48 11.83 -8.55
CA ASP A 32 -8.01 11.62 -9.91
C ASP A 32 -7.18 10.61 -10.76
N VAL A 33 -6.62 9.58 -10.11
CA VAL A 33 -5.81 8.55 -10.79
C VAL A 33 -6.68 7.39 -11.25
N LYS A 34 -6.43 6.88 -12.46
CA LYS A 34 -7.22 5.79 -13.04
C LYS A 34 -6.65 4.44 -12.62
N ASP A 35 -7.50 3.54 -12.13
CA ASP A 35 -7.15 2.13 -11.96
C ASP A 35 -6.92 1.45 -13.32
N ASN A 36 -5.95 0.53 -13.38
CA ASN A 36 -5.56 -0.18 -14.59
C ASN A 36 -6.57 -1.25 -15.07
N ASP A 37 -7.69 -1.47 -14.36
CA ASP A 37 -8.72 -2.47 -14.69
C ASP A 37 -8.16 -3.91 -14.79
N THR A 38 -7.29 -4.26 -13.85
CA THR A 38 -6.69 -5.61 -13.84
C THR A 38 -7.74 -6.67 -13.49
N PRO A 39 -7.63 -7.91 -13.99
CA PRO A 39 -8.59 -8.98 -13.68
C PRO A 39 -8.47 -9.53 -12.24
N ILE A 40 -7.57 -8.96 -11.43
CA ILE A 40 -7.31 -9.41 -10.06
C ILE A 40 -8.36 -8.81 -9.11
N ALA A 41 -9.21 -9.67 -8.55
CA ALA A 41 -10.41 -9.25 -7.81
C ALA A 41 -10.13 -8.48 -6.52
N ASN A 42 -9.05 -8.82 -5.81
CA ASN A 42 -8.70 -8.24 -4.51
C ASN A 42 -7.79 -7.00 -4.61
N GLN A 43 -7.52 -6.52 -5.82
CA GLN A 43 -6.50 -5.50 -6.08
C GLN A 43 -7.03 -4.38 -6.96
N LEU A 44 -6.53 -3.16 -6.76
CA LEU A 44 -6.55 -2.06 -7.72
C LEU A 44 -5.10 -1.64 -7.97
N GLN A 45 -4.75 -1.33 -9.21
CA GLN A 45 -3.39 -0.99 -9.60
C GLN A 45 -3.34 0.40 -10.24
N PHE A 46 -2.44 1.23 -9.72
CA PHE A 46 -2.20 2.59 -10.20
C PHE A 46 -0.74 2.70 -10.61
N SER A 47 -0.49 2.87 -11.91
CA SER A 47 0.87 2.98 -12.45
C SER A 47 1.27 4.45 -12.61
N ASN A 48 2.51 4.77 -12.27
CA ASN A 48 3.16 6.01 -12.67
C ASN A 48 4.51 5.72 -13.35
N GLU A 49 5.26 6.76 -13.72
CA GLU A 49 6.54 6.60 -14.42
C GLU A 49 7.62 5.85 -13.62
N SER A 50 7.48 5.77 -12.29
CA SER A 50 8.51 5.25 -11.38
C SER A 50 8.15 3.90 -10.74
N TYR A 51 6.88 3.66 -10.45
CA TYR A 51 6.43 2.47 -9.73
C TYR A 51 4.94 2.19 -9.97
N ASP A 52 4.55 0.95 -9.66
CA ASP A 52 3.16 0.54 -9.54
C ASP A 52 2.72 0.56 -8.08
N LEU A 53 1.59 1.20 -7.78
CA LEU A 53 0.92 1.10 -6.49
C LEU A 53 -0.23 0.09 -6.59
N ILE A 54 -0.15 -0.98 -5.80
CA ILE A 54 -1.21 -1.97 -5.66
C ILE A 54 -1.94 -1.70 -4.34
N SER A 55 -3.21 -1.36 -4.45
CA SER A 55 -4.12 -1.35 -3.30
C SER A 55 -4.75 -2.73 -3.16
N GLU A 56 -4.68 -3.34 -1.97
CA GLU A 56 -5.33 -4.61 -1.66
C GLU A 56 -6.54 -4.41 -0.72
N SER A 57 -7.63 -5.14 -0.94
CA SER A 57 -8.80 -5.09 -0.06
C SER A 57 -9.50 -6.44 0.04
N LYS A 58 -10.18 -6.64 1.18
CA LYS A 58 -11.09 -7.77 1.41
C LYS A 58 -12.50 -7.50 0.88
N ASP A 59 -12.82 -6.24 0.56
CA ASP A 59 -14.10 -5.85 -0.01
C ASP A 59 -14.05 -5.93 -1.55
N PHE A 60 -14.28 -7.14 -2.06
CA PHE A 60 -14.24 -7.42 -3.50
C PHE A 60 -15.35 -6.69 -4.27
N ASN A 61 -16.51 -6.48 -3.66
CA ASN A 61 -17.63 -5.80 -4.32
C ASN A 61 -17.32 -4.32 -4.52
N LYS A 62 -16.78 -3.65 -3.49
CA LYS A 62 -16.33 -2.25 -3.62
C LYS A 62 -15.23 -2.11 -4.65
N PHE A 63 -14.23 -3.01 -4.64
CA PHE A 63 -13.12 -2.94 -5.60
C PHE A 63 -13.57 -3.26 -7.02
N SER A 64 -14.46 -4.23 -7.22
CA SER A 64 -15.08 -4.50 -8.52
C SER A 64 -15.81 -3.26 -9.07
N ASN A 65 -16.53 -2.52 -8.23
CA ASN A 65 -17.19 -1.27 -8.63
C ASN A 65 -16.22 -0.12 -8.93
N PHE A 66 -14.96 -0.22 -8.52
CA PHE A 66 -13.91 0.79 -8.71
C PHE A 66 -12.97 0.47 -9.89
N LYS A 67 -13.04 -0.75 -10.43
CA LYS A 67 -12.24 -1.18 -11.58
C LYS A 67 -12.38 -0.21 -12.76
N GLY A 68 -11.23 0.22 -13.30
CA GLY A 68 -11.14 1.14 -14.45
C GLY A 68 -11.62 2.57 -14.19
N LYS A 69 -12.03 2.93 -12.97
CA LYS A 69 -12.49 4.28 -12.63
C LYS A 69 -11.34 5.20 -12.22
N LYS A 70 -11.61 6.50 -12.25
CA LYS A 70 -10.77 7.52 -11.61
C LYS A 70 -11.09 7.59 -10.12
N LEU A 71 -10.05 7.55 -9.31
CA LEU A 71 -10.12 7.35 -7.87
C LEU A 71 -9.08 8.23 -7.17
N ASP A 72 -9.33 8.48 -5.90
CA ASP A 72 -8.36 9.05 -4.98
C ASP A 72 -7.78 7.94 -4.11
N VAL A 73 -6.49 8.02 -3.81
CA VAL A 73 -5.79 7.03 -2.98
C VAL A 73 -5.01 7.75 -1.88
N PHE A 74 -5.32 7.45 -0.62
CA PHE A 74 -4.62 8.00 0.53
C PHE A 74 -4.25 6.93 1.57
N GLY A 75 -3.02 6.97 2.08
CA GLY A 75 -2.61 6.18 3.24
C GLY A 75 -1.14 5.77 3.26
N ILE A 76 -0.81 4.71 3.99
CA ILE A 76 0.58 4.26 4.18
C ILE A 76 0.90 3.13 3.21
N SER A 77 1.81 3.39 2.27
CA SER A 77 2.38 2.32 1.45
C SER A 77 3.61 1.65 2.07
N TYR A 78 3.83 0.38 1.73
CA TYR A 78 5.06 -0.37 2.01
C TYR A 78 5.64 -0.97 0.73
N ASN A 79 6.93 -1.29 0.74
CA ASN A 79 7.62 -1.86 -0.41
C ASN A 79 7.27 -3.33 -0.59
N GLY A 80 6.96 -3.74 -1.83
CA GLY A 80 6.85 -5.14 -2.21
C GLY A 80 8.00 -5.59 -3.10
N GLN A 81 7.76 -6.61 -3.91
CA GLN A 81 8.75 -7.12 -4.87
C GLN A 81 8.91 -6.16 -6.07
N CYS A 82 10.15 -6.04 -6.56
CA CYS A 82 10.53 -5.17 -7.68
C CYS A 82 10.12 -3.69 -7.44
N ASN A 83 9.64 -3.00 -8.46
CA ASN A 83 9.21 -1.60 -8.40
C ASN A 83 7.73 -1.46 -8.02
N THR A 84 7.26 -2.30 -7.08
CA THR A 84 5.86 -2.29 -6.63
C THR A 84 5.75 -1.79 -5.19
N LYS A 85 4.81 -0.88 -4.95
CA LYS A 85 4.38 -0.46 -3.62
C LYS A 85 3.00 -1.06 -3.33
N TYR A 86 2.75 -1.39 -2.07
CA TYR A 86 1.48 -1.95 -1.63
C TYR A 86 0.84 -1.06 -0.57
N ILE A 87 -0.48 -0.97 -0.59
CA ILE A 87 -1.32 -0.30 0.41
C ILE A 87 -2.56 -1.16 0.65
N TYR A 88 -3.10 -1.17 1.88
CA TYR A 88 -4.38 -1.81 2.15
C TYR A 88 -5.51 -0.77 2.14
N GLY A 89 -6.48 -0.93 1.23
CA GLY A 89 -7.59 0.00 1.06
C GLY A 89 -7.11 1.41 0.68
N GLY A 90 -7.57 2.44 1.40
CA GLY A 90 -7.18 3.83 1.12
C GLY A 90 -7.77 4.42 -0.16
N VAL A 91 -8.74 3.74 -0.79
CA VAL A 91 -9.33 4.14 -2.08
C VAL A 91 -10.75 4.71 -1.90
N THR A 92 -10.99 5.87 -2.51
CA THR A 92 -12.31 6.54 -2.60
C THR A 92 -12.62 6.97 -4.03
N ALA A 93 -13.90 7.16 -4.35
CA ALA A 93 -14.29 7.76 -5.62
C ALA A 93 -13.82 9.22 -5.69
N THR A 94 -13.40 9.67 -6.88
CA THR A 94 -13.04 11.08 -7.10
C THR A 94 -14.30 11.92 -7.34
N ASN A 95 -14.26 13.20 -6.95
CA ASN A 95 -15.32 14.21 -7.11
C ASN A 95 -16.51 14.12 -6.15
N GLU A 96 -16.38 13.35 -5.07
CA GLU A 96 -17.29 13.40 -3.91
C GLU A 96 -16.61 14.16 -2.76
N TYR A 97 -16.56 15.49 -2.90
CA TYR A 97 -16.01 16.39 -1.89
C TYR A 97 -17.14 17.16 -1.18
N LEU A 98 -16.96 17.44 0.12
CA LEU A 98 -17.88 18.22 0.94
C LEU A 98 -17.96 19.70 0.51
#